data_AF-A0AAU2E0A9-F1
#
_entry.id   AF-A0AAU2E0A9-F1
#
_cell.length_a   1.000
_cell.length_b   1.000
_cell.length_c   1.000
_cell.angle_alpha   90.00
_cell.angle_beta   90.00
_cell.angle_gamma   90.00
#
_symmetry.space_group_name_H-M   'P 1'
#
loop_
_entity.id
_entity.type
_entity.pdbx_description
1 polymer ?
#
loop_
_entity_poly.entity_id
_entity_poly.type
_entity_poly.pdbx_seq_one_letter_code
_entity_poly.pdbx_strand_id
1 'polypeptide(L)'
;MNSAAGRRCAVPILGSWVTLRRAGGAVRTRTPHGARPKSSKLPSRPSPSPATTGALREIARQLDLSFTSPRHHFPSKEELLIAVLENADNREQEPFERDLLHSGLIEAVVALAERNLAKPESLRLLAVMSAEASSTSHPAHVWFVERYGRVRALVEKSIRSDVAQGRLPADTDAAEAAHAFVALWDGLQLQWLIDPSFDLVAALRKGLRALLGQTP
;
A
#
# COMPACT_ATOMS: atom_id res chain seq x y z
N MET A 1 -36.28 -1.50 -26.63
CA MET A 1 -34.91 -1.93 -26.97
C MET A 1 -34.04 -0.70 -27.24
N ASN A 2 -33.28 -0.24 -26.25
CA ASN A 2 -31.86 0.07 -26.46
C ASN A 2 -31.20 0.32 -25.10
N SER A 3 -30.27 -0.59 -24.79
CA SER A 3 -29.49 -0.63 -23.56
C SER A 3 -28.35 0.39 -23.66
N ALA A 4 -28.36 1.40 -22.78
CA ALA A 4 -27.22 2.24 -22.54
C ALA A 4 -26.23 1.45 -21.66
N ALA A 5 -25.35 0.69 -22.31
CA ALA A 5 -24.26 -0.02 -21.64
C ALA A 5 -23.32 1.00 -20.98
N GLY A 6 -23.33 0.99 -19.64
CA GLY A 6 -22.48 1.80 -18.79
C GLY A 6 -21.00 1.56 -19.10
N ARG A 7 -20.30 2.66 -19.36
CA ARG A 7 -18.85 2.71 -19.40
C ARG A 7 -18.31 2.31 -18.02
N ARG A 8 -17.64 1.15 -17.96
CA ARG A 8 -16.96 0.64 -16.76
C ARG A 8 -15.74 1.51 -16.50
N CYS A 9 -15.78 2.33 -15.47
CA CYS A 9 -14.59 2.98 -14.92
C CYS A 9 -13.87 1.97 -14.02
N ALA A 10 -12.92 1.22 -14.58
CA ALA A 10 -11.92 0.50 -13.79
C ALA A 10 -11.00 1.56 -13.17
N VAL A 11 -11.09 1.75 -11.85
CA VAL A 11 -10.13 2.55 -11.10
C VAL A 11 -9.09 1.57 -10.60
N PRO A 12 -7.83 1.61 -11.09
CA PRO A 12 -6.79 0.71 -10.62
C PRO A 12 -6.54 1.00 -9.14
N ILE A 13 -6.68 -0.04 -8.31
CA ILE A 13 -6.49 0.06 -6.87
C ILE A 13 -5.01 0.38 -6.55
N LEU A 14 -4.07 -0.02 -7.41
CA LEU A 14 -2.67 0.40 -7.38
C LEU A 14 -2.13 0.62 -8.81
N GLY A 15 -1.28 1.64 -8.97
CA GLY A 15 -0.98 2.28 -10.24
C GLY A 15 -0.42 1.37 -11.34
N SER A 16 -1.00 1.46 -12.54
CA SER A 16 -0.31 1.10 -13.78
C SER A 16 0.64 2.24 -14.16
N TRP A 17 1.90 2.14 -13.75
CA TRP A 17 2.95 3.11 -14.12
C TRP A 17 3.98 2.57 -15.11
N VAL A 18 3.87 1.30 -15.53
CA VAL A 18 4.89 0.66 -16.39
C VAL A 18 4.91 1.18 -17.83
N THR A 19 3.94 1.99 -18.28
CA THR A 19 3.84 2.38 -19.72
C THR A 19 4.16 3.83 -20.09
N LEU A 20 4.61 4.72 -19.20
CA LEU A 20 4.93 6.10 -19.62
C LEU A 20 6.26 6.67 -19.10
N ARG A 21 7.37 6.23 -19.72
CA ARG A 21 8.57 7.07 -19.86
C ARG A 21 9.40 6.69 -21.09
N ARG A 22 8.86 6.98 -22.27
CA ARG A 22 9.66 7.22 -23.49
C ARG A 22 9.17 8.49 -24.16
N ALA A 23 9.78 9.61 -23.79
CA ALA A 23 10.01 10.76 -24.64
C ALA A 23 10.98 11.69 -23.91
N GLY A 24 12.26 11.61 -24.27
CA GLY A 24 13.27 12.58 -23.87
C GLY A 24 13.01 13.92 -24.56
N GLY A 25 13.24 14.99 -23.81
CA GLY A 25 13.29 16.36 -24.32
C GLY A 25 14.20 17.17 -23.42
N ALA A 26 15.48 17.24 -23.80
CA ALA A 26 16.48 18.03 -23.11
C ALA A 26 16.14 19.53 -23.22
N VAL A 27 15.94 20.20 -22.09
CA VAL A 27 15.90 21.67 -22.03
C VAL A 27 17.14 22.12 -21.27
N ARG A 28 18.05 22.74 -22.02
CA ARG A 28 19.30 23.31 -21.56
C ARG A 28 19.02 24.75 -21.11
N THR A 29 18.94 25.01 -19.81
CA THR A 29 18.91 26.38 -19.27
C THR A 29 20.27 26.75 -18.69
N ARG A 30 20.75 27.90 -19.13
CA ARG A 30 22.04 28.51 -18.79
C ARG A 30 21.80 29.42 -17.58
N THR A 31 22.45 29.17 -16.44
CA THR A 31 22.41 30.04 -15.26
C THR A 31 23.68 30.89 -15.18
N PRO A 32 23.61 32.20 -14.84
CA PRO A 32 24.79 33.03 -14.65
C PRO A 32 25.39 32.86 -13.25
N HIS A 33 26.64 33.32 -13.18
CA HIS A 33 27.63 33.17 -12.12
C HIS A 33 27.34 34.03 -10.88
N GLY A 34 27.56 33.48 -9.67
CA GLY A 34 27.87 34.28 -8.48
C GLY A 34 27.26 33.80 -7.15
N ALA A 35 28.13 33.62 -6.15
CA ALA A 35 27.90 33.47 -4.70
C ALA A 35 27.91 32.03 -4.11
N ARG A 36 29.05 31.65 -3.51
CA ARG A 36 29.20 30.52 -2.57
C ARG A 36 28.82 30.95 -1.14
N PRO A 37 27.96 30.23 -0.42
CA PRO A 37 27.94 30.25 1.03
C PRO A 37 28.79 29.11 1.62
N LYS A 38 29.32 29.36 2.81
CA LYS A 38 30.26 28.51 3.57
C LYS A 38 29.61 27.20 4.01
N SER A 39 30.39 26.12 3.97
CA SER A 39 30.01 24.75 4.32
C SER A 39 29.71 24.57 5.81
N SER A 40 28.44 24.41 6.17
CA SER A 40 28.05 23.74 7.43
C SER A 40 28.07 22.22 7.19
N LYS A 41 28.90 21.51 7.96
CA LYS A 41 28.91 20.03 7.96
C LYS A 41 27.58 19.55 8.56
N LEU A 42 26.66 19.09 7.72
CA LEU A 42 25.57 18.23 8.21
C LEU A 42 26.18 16.90 8.71
N PRO A 43 25.67 16.32 9.81
CA PRO A 43 26.09 15.00 10.22
C PRO A 43 25.73 13.98 9.13
N SER A 44 26.70 13.12 8.83
CA SER A 44 26.55 12.04 7.85
C SER A 44 25.37 11.14 8.21
N ARG A 45 24.53 10.91 7.20
CA ARG A 45 23.33 10.07 7.21
C ARG A 45 23.61 8.70 7.86
N PRO A 46 22.87 8.27 8.89
CA PRO A 46 22.99 6.90 9.38
C PRO A 46 22.49 5.97 8.28
N SER A 47 23.35 5.03 7.89
CA SER A 47 22.96 3.93 6.99
C SER A 47 22.01 3.00 7.73
N PRO A 48 21.01 2.41 7.06
CA PRO A 48 20.14 1.42 7.69
C PRO A 48 20.99 0.28 8.30
N SER A 49 20.56 -0.21 9.46
CA SER A 49 21.27 -1.27 10.17
C SER A 49 21.47 -2.50 9.27
N PRO A 50 22.64 -3.17 9.33
CA PRO A 50 22.91 -4.40 8.57
C PRO A 50 21.85 -5.50 8.78
N ALA A 51 21.23 -5.54 9.96
CA ALA A 51 20.22 -6.53 10.33
C ALA A 51 18.93 -6.41 9.49
N THR A 52 18.40 -5.18 9.35
CA THR A 52 17.18 -4.91 8.56
C THR A 52 17.41 -5.16 7.07
N THR A 53 18.61 -4.80 6.59
CA THR A 53 19.03 -5.02 5.20
C THR A 53 19.11 -6.51 4.84
N GLY A 54 19.55 -7.35 5.79
CA GLY A 54 19.64 -8.81 5.64
C GLY A 54 18.27 -9.50 5.61
N ALA A 55 17.37 -9.13 6.52
CA ALA A 55 16.01 -9.67 6.57
C ALA A 55 15.21 -9.38 5.29
N LEU A 56 15.32 -8.15 4.75
CA LEU A 56 14.68 -7.77 3.49
C LEU A 56 15.20 -8.55 2.27
N ARG A 57 16.49 -8.93 2.27
CA ARG A 57 17.10 -9.73 1.20
C ARG A 57 16.60 -11.17 1.21
N GLU A 58 16.40 -11.71 2.41
CA GLU A 58 15.88 -13.06 2.60
C GLU A 58 14.39 -13.14 2.22
N ILE A 59 13.58 -12.14 2.59
CA ILE A 59 12.17 -12.03 2.19
C ILE A 59 12.02 -11.96 0.66
N ALA A 60 12.82 -11.14 -0.02
CA ALA A 60 12.78 -11.06 -1.49
C ALA A 60 13.19 -12.36 -2.19
N ARG A 61 14.06 -13.16 -1.56
CA ARG A 61 14.48 -14.49 -2.03
C ARG A 61 13.40 -15.54 -1.82
N GLN A 62 12.66 -15.46 -0.72
CA GLN A 62 11.58 -16.40 -0.35
C GLN A 62 10.30 -16.20 -1.18
N LEU A 63 10.11 -15.03 -1.80
CA LEU A 63 8.97 -14.74 -2.67
C LEU A 63 9.10 -15.32 -4.11
N ASP A 64 9.94 -16.34 -4.31
CA ASP A 64 10.13 -17.06 -5.59
C ASP A 64 10.44 -16.16 -6.80
N LEU A 65 11.16 -15.07 -6.57
CA LEU A 65 11.93 -14.45 -7.64
C LEU A 65 13.14 -15.34 -7.95
N SER A 66 12.93 -16.45 -8.67
CA SER A 66 14.02 -17.21 -9.29
C SER A 66 14.70 -16.31 -10.33
N PHE A 67 15.75 -15.64 -9.87
CA PHE A 67 16.49 -14.62 -10.58
C PHE A 67 17.39 -15.21 -11.67
N THR A 68 16.83 -15.49 -12.84
CA THR A 68 17.62 -15.41 -14.08
C THR A 68 17.79 -13.93 -14.45
N SER A 69 18.52 -13.20 -13.59
CA SER A 69 19.08 -11.84 -13.72
C SER A 69 18.15 -10.62 -13.92
N PRO A 70 17.95 -9.74 -12.90
CA PRO A 70 17.34 -8.42 -13.12
C PRO A 70 18.14 -7.25 -12.52
N ARG A 71 19.46 -7.33 -12.41
CA ARG A 71 20.27 -6.15 -11.99
C ARG A 71 20.16 -4.96 -12.95
N HIS A 72 19.54 -5.12 -14.12
CA HIS A 72 19.39 -4.10 -15.16
C HIS A 72 17.98 -3.51 -15.25
N HIS A 73 17.00 -4.01 -14.47
CA HIS A 73 15.62 -3.51 -14.49
C HIS A 73 15.29 -2.58 -13.32
N PHE A 74 15.98 -2.73 -12.18
CA PHE A 74 15.74 -1.89 -11.00
C PHE A 74 16.98 -1.08 -10.65
N PRO A 75 16.91 0.26 -10.78
CA PRO A 75 17.97 1.20 -10.40
C PRO A 75 18.41 1.11 -8.94
N SER A 76 17.56 0.62 -8.03
CA SER A 76 17.84 0.49 -6.59
C SER A 76 17.18 -0.74 -5.97
N LYS A 77 17.66 -1.13 -4.77
CA LYS A 77 17.05 -2.20 -3.97
C LYS A 77 15.62 -1.82 -3.58
N GLU A 78 15.40 -0.57 -3.22
CA GLU A 78 14.10 -0.05 -2.78
C GLU A 78 13.08 -0.11 -3.92
N GLU A 79 13.48 0.19 -5.16
CA GLU A 79 12.61 0.05 -6.34
C GLU A 79 12.24 -1.41 -6.62
N LEU A 80 13.17 -2.36 -6.43
CA LEU A 80 12.85 -3.78 -6.51
C LEU A 80 11.83 -4.19 -5.44
N LEU A 81 12.03 -3.76 -4.19
CA LEU A 81 11.12 -4.10 -3.09
C LEU A 81 9.74 -3.46 -3.26
N ILE A 82 9.68 -2.23 -3.80
CA ILE A 82 8.43 -1.59 -4.22
C ILE A 82 7.73 -2.43 -5.29
N ALA A 83 8.44 -2.85 -6.33
CA ALA A 83 7.86 -3.66 -7.40
C ALA A 83 7.31 -5.01 -6.87
N VAL A 84 7.97 -5.60 -5.87
CA VAL A 84 7.48 -6.80 -5.18
C VAL A 84 6.16 -6.53 -4.45
N LEU A 85 6.07 -5.41 -3.72
CA LEU A 85 4.83 -5.01 -3.03
C LEU A 85 3.70 -4.74 -4.03
N GLU A 86 3.98 -4.01 -5.12
CA GLU A 86 2.99 -3.72 -6.17
C GLU A 86 2.49 -5.00 -6.84
N ASN A 87 3.39 -5.95 -7.11
CA ASN A 87 2.99 -7.25 -7.64
C ASN A 87 2.11 -8.04 -6.66
N ALA A 88 2.41 -8.00 -5.36
CA ALA A 88 1.58 -8.62 -4.34
C ALA A 88 0.17 -8.01 -4.31
N ASP A 89 0.08 -6.67 -4.34
CA ASP A 89 -1.21 -5.99 -4.35
C ASP A 89 -2.02 -6.26 -5.62
N ASN A 90 -1.38 -6.24 -6.79
CA ASN A 90 -2.05 -6.48 -8.08
C ASN A 90 -2.70 -7.87 -8.14
N ARG A 91 -2.12 -8.87 -7.47
CA ARG A 91 -2.69 -10.23 -7.38
C ARG A 91 -3.96 -10.29 -6.53
N GLU A 92 -4.09 -9.39 -5.56
CA GLU A 92 -5.25 -9.32 -4.66
C GLU A 92 -6.33 -8.36 -5.16
N GLN A 93 -6.06 -7.55 -6.20
CA GLN A 93 -6.98 -6.57 -6.74
C GLN A 93 -8.31 -7.19 -7.20
N GLU A 94 -8.27 -8.13 -8.16
CA GLU A 94 -9.48 -8.76 -8.72
C GLU A 94 -10.30 -9.53 -7.66
N PRO A 95 -9.69 -10.37 -6.79
CA PRO A 95 -10.39 -10.95 -5.64
C PRO A 95 -11.06 -9.89 -4.75
N PHE A 96 -10.34 -8.83 -4.38
CA PHE A 96 -10.85 -7.81 -3.48
C PHE A 96 -12.00 -6.98 -4.10
N GLU A 97 -11.88 -6.59 -5.37
CA GLU A 97 -12.95 -5.89 -6.08
C GLU A 97 -14.23 -6.73 -6.18
N ARG A 98 -14.08 -8.03 -6.46
CA ARG A 98 -15.20 -8.97 -6.43
C ARG A 98 -15.83 -9.01 -5.03
N ASP A 99 -15.04 -9.21 -3.97
CA ASP A 99 -15.58 -9.31 -2.61
C ASP A 99 -16.30 -8.02 -2.19
N LEU A 100 -15.73 -6.85 -2.54
CA LEU A 100 -16.35 -5.54 -2.29
C LEU A 100 -17.74 -5.42 -2.93
N LEU A 101 -17.86 -5.83 -4.19
CA LEU A 101 -19.12 -5.74 -4.93
C LEU A 101 -20.20 -6.67 -4.36
N HIS A 102 -19.81 -7.84 -3.86
CA HIS A 102 -20.76 -8.86 -3.39
C HIS A 102 -21.13 -8.67 -1.92
N SER A 103 -20.19 -8.26 -1.07
CA SER A 103 -20.34 -8.36 0.39
C SER A 103 -20.02 -7.08 1.15
N GLY A 104 -19.58 -6.02 0.46
CA GLY A 104 -19.21 -4.75 1.09
C GLY A 104 -17.81 -4.77 1.71
N LEU A 105 -17.40 -3.63 2.28
CA LEU A 105 -16.02 -3.39 2.71
C LEU A 105 -15.57 -4.34 3.82
N ILE A 106 -16.37 -4.53 4.86
CA ILE A 106 -15.97 -5.31 6.04
C ILE A 106 -15.60 -6.74 5.64
N GLU A 107 -16.48 -7.42 4.91
CA GLU A 107 -16.26 -8.81 4.55
C GLU A 107 -15.19 -8.96 3.46
N ALA A 108 -15.06 -7.99 2.54
CA ALA A 108 -13.96 -7.98 1.57
C ALA A 108 -12.58 -7.86 2.24
N VAL A 109 -12.47 -7.04 3.28
CA VAL A 109 -11.22 -6.86 4.03
C VAL A 109 -10.91 -8.09 4.88
N VAL A 110 -11.92 -8.72 5.46
CA VAL A 110 -11.74 -9.99 6.19
C VAL A 110 -11.25 -11.09 5.25
N ALA A 111 -11.87 -11.24 4.07
CA ALA A 111 -11.42 -12.22 3.09
C ALA A 111 -10.00 -11.94 2.59
N LEU A 112 -9.63 -10.67 2.41
CA LEU A 112 -8.26 -10.27 2.10
C LEU A 112 -7.28 -10.64 3.23
N ALA A 113 -7.68 -10.44 4.49
CA ALA A 113 -6.86 -10.82 5.64
C ALA A 113 -6.59 -12.32 5.66
N GLU A 114 -7.62 -13.16 5.49
CA GLU A 114 -7.49 -14.62 5.42
C GLU A 114 -6.52 -15.07 4.31
N ARG A 115 -6.60 -14.45 3.12
CA ARG A 115 -5.67 -14.74 2.02
C ARG A 115 -4.23 -14.31 2.31
N ASN A 116 -4.06 -13.17 2.98
CA ASN A 116 -2.74 -12.65 3.34
C ASN A 116 -2.06 -13.49 4.44
N LEU A 117 -2.82 -14.09 5.36
CA LEU A 117 -2.26 -14.99 6.37
C LEU A 117 -1.56 -16.22 5.77
N ALA A 118 -1.98 -16.66 4.58
CA ALA A 118 -1.31 -17.73 3.84
C ALA A 118 0.03 -17.30 3.21
N LYS A 119 0.33 -15.99 3.16
CA LYS A 119 1.52 -15.41 2.51
C LYS A 119 2.11 -14.27 3.36
N PRO A 120 2.65 -14.56 4.56
CA PRO A 120 3.09 -13.54 5.50
C PRO A 120 4.24 -12.67 5.01
N GLU A 121 5.02 -13.14 4.03
CA GLU A 121 6.25 -12.45 3.59
C GLU A 121 6.00 -11.10 2.94
N SER A 122 4.90 -10.96 2.18
CA SER A 122 4.50 -9.65 1.63
C SER A 122 4.08 -8.69 2.73
N LEU A 123 3.40 -9.17 3.78
CA LEU A 123 3.02 -8.36 4.94
C LEU A 123 4.26 -7.91 5.73
N ARG A 124 5.21 -8.83 5.92
CA ARG A 124 6.48 -8.52 6.60
C ARG A 124 7.29 -7.49 5.83
N LEU A 125 7.38 -7.63 4.50
CA LEU A 125 8.04 -6.64 3.65
C LEU A 125 7.37 -5.27 3.77
N LEU A 126 6.03 -5.23 3.71
CA LEU A 126 5.26 -3.99 3.82
C LEU A 126 5.53 -3.29 5.16
N ALA A 127 5.48 -4.04 6.27
CA ALA A 127 5.70 -3.51 7.61
C ALA A 127 7.11 -2.94 7.82
N VAL A 128 8.15 -3.63 7.32
CA VAL A 128 9.53 -3.14 7.43
C VAL A 128 9.72 -1.89 6.56
N MET A 129 9.28 -1.96 5.30
CA MET A 129 9.46 -0.86 4.35
C MET A 129 8.66 0.38 4.76
N SER A 130 7.46 0.23 5.35
CA SER A 130 6.65 1.36 5.83
C SER A 130 7.34 2.07 7.00
N ALA A 131 7.91 1.31 7.93
CA ALA A 131 8.67 1.84 9.05
C ALA A 131 9.93 2.59 8.58
N GLU A 132 10.71 2.02 7.66
CA GLU A 132 11.90 2.69 7.09
C GLU A 132 11.52 3.95 6.29
N ALA A 133 10.42 3.88 5.53
CA ALA A 133 9.91 4.99 4.72
C ALA A 133 9.27 6.12 5.54
N SER A 134 9.13 5.98 6.86
CA SER A 134 8.71 7.08 7.74
C SER A 134 9.70 8.26 7.73
N SER A 135 10.98 8.00 7.41
CA SER A 135 11.95 9.05 7.16
C SER A 135 11.71 9.70 5.80
N THR A 136 11.56 11.02 5.77
CA THR A 136 11.43 11.82 4.52
C THR A 136 12.63 11.70 3.58
N SER A 137 13.77 11.21 4.08
CA SER A 137 14.99 10.97 3.30
C SER A 137 15.07 9.57 2.67
N HIS A 138 14.13 8.68 3.00
CA HIS A 138 14.10 7.31 2.49
C HIS A 138 13.67 7.29 1.01
N PRO A 139 14.34 6.52 0.12
CA PRO A 139 13.97 6.48 -1.30
C PRO A 139 12.51 6.08 -1.56
N ALA A 140 11.95 5.22 -0.71
CA ALA A 140 10.56 4.78 -0.81
C ALA A 140 9.53 5.73 -0.16
N HIS A 141 9.96 6.84 0.46
CA HIS A 141 9.05 7.73 1.21
C HIS A 141 7.87 8.21 0.38
N VAL A 142 8.16 8.76 -0.81
CA VAL A 142 7.13 9.28 -1.73
C VAL A 142 6.13 8.18 -2.11
N TRP A 143 6.63 6.99 -2.44
CA TRP A 143 5.78 5.86 -2.79
C TRP A 143 4.83 5.46 -1.65
N PHE A 144 5.30 5.45 -0.39
CA PHE A 144 4.43 5.15 0.76
C PHE A 144 3.40 6.25 1.03
N VAL A 145 3.77 7.53 0.89
CA VAL A 145 2.80 8.65 0.98
C VAL A 145 1.69 8.47 -0.05
N GLU A 146 2.05 8.18 -1.30
CA GLU A 146 1.08 7.95 -2.36
C GLU A 146 0.26 6.68 -2.15
N ARG A 147 0.89 5.58 -1.71
CA ARG A 147 0.22 4.32 -1.38
C ARG A 147 -0.87 4.55 -0.34
N TYR A 148 -0.53 5.16 0.79
CA TYR A 148 -1.49 5.44 1.85
C TYR A 148 -2.63 6.35 1.36
N GLY A 149 -2.32 7.33 0.49
CA GLY A 149 -3.33 8.14 -0.19
C GLY A 149 -4.31 7.30 -1.03
N ARG A 150 -3.79 6.39 -1.87
CA ARG A 150 -4.60 5.49 -2.71
C ARG A 150 -5.47 4.56 -1.88
N VAL A 151 -4.90 3.93 -0.84
CA VAL A 151 -5.63 3.01 0.04
C VAL A 151 -6.77 3.74 0.77
N ARG A 152 -6.50 4.92 1.34
CA ARG A 152 -7.56 5.71 2.00
C ARG A 152 -8.67 6.11 1.04
N ALA A 153 -8.32 6.60 -0.15
CA ALA A 153 -9.31 6.99 -1.16
C ALA A 153 -10.20 5.81 -1.60
N LEU A 154 -9.61 4.62 -1.74
CA LEU A 154 -10.35 3.40 -2.03
C LEU A 154 -11.32 3.04 -0.89
N VAL A 155 -10.82 2.99 0.34
CA VAL A 155 -11.62 2.65 1.53
C VAL A 155 -12.77 3.66 1.70
N GLU A 156 -12.49 4.95 1.60
CA GLU A 156 -13.47 6.04 1.67
C GLU A 156 -14.57 5.88 0.60
N LYS A 157 -14.18 5.53 -0.64
CA LYS A 157 -15.14 5.23 -1.72
C LYS A 157 -15.99 4.01 -1.39
N SER A 158 -15.39 2.95 -0.84
CA SER A 158 -16.11 1.73 -0.46
C SER A 158 -17.09 1.99 0.69
N ILE A 159 -16.70 2.77 1.70
CA ILE A 159 -17.59 3.19 2.81
C ILE A 159 -18.78 3.96 2.26
N ARG A 160 -18.56 4.95 1.38
CA ARG A 160 -19.67 5.67 0.73
C ARG A 160 -20.60 4.75 -0.05
N SER A 161 -20.06 3.75 -0.75
CA SER A 161 -20.88 2.77 -1.47
C SER A 161 -21.71 1.93 -0.50
N ASP A 162 -21.12 1.48 0.60
CA ASP A 162 -21.81 0.70 1.63
C ASP A 162 -22.92 1.53 2.31
N VAL A 163 -22.68 2.82 2.60
CA VAL A 163 -23.70 3.75 3.08
C VAL A 163 -24.84 3.91 2.08
N ALA A 164 -24.54 4.15 0.80
CA ALA A 164 -25.54 4.30 -0.25
C ALA A 164 -26.38 3.02 -0.47
N GLN A 165 -25.82 1.85 -0.12
CA GLN A 165 -26.48 0.54 -0.21
C GLN A 165 -27.11 0.11 1.11
N GLY A 166 -27.11 0.95 2.15
CA GLY A 166 -27.72 0.68 3.46
C GLY A 166 -26.96 -0.34 4.33
N ARG A 167 -25.73 -0.70 3.95
CA ARG A 167 -24.87 -1.63 4.71
C ARG A 167 -24.18 -0.96 5.91
N LEU A 168 -24.02 0.36 5.86
CA LEU A 168 -23.46 1.17 6.95
C LEU A 168 -24.42 2.31 7.32
N PRO A 169 -24.33 2.84 8.56
CA PRO A 169 -25.12 3.98 9.01
C PRO A 169 -24.97 5.21 8.10
N ALA A 170 -26.08 5.93 7.90
CA ALA A 170 -26.13 7.09 6.99
C ALA A 170 -25.25 8.28 7.43
N ASP A 171 -24.91 8.36 8.71
CA ASP A 171 -24.08 9.38 9.34
C ASP A 171 -22.59 9.01 9.43
N THR A 172 -22.17 7.90 8.79
CA THR A 172 -20.75 7.50 8.76
C THR A 172 -19.90 8.54 8.03
N ASP A 173 -18.95 9.17 8.74
CA ASP A 173 -17.91 9.99 8.11
C ASP A 173 -16.91 9.08 7.38
N ALA A 174 -17.09 8.94 6.08
CA ALA A 174 -16.26 8.05 5.26
C ALA A 174 -14.78 8.44 5.24
N ALA A 175 -14.45 9.73 5.35
CA ALA A 175 -13.07 10.20 5.25
C ALA A 175 -12.31 9.90 6.56
N GLU A 176 -12.92 10.22 7.70
CA GLU A 176 -12.35 9.91 9.01
C GLU A 176 -12.28 8.39 9.23
N ALA A 177 -13.35 7.67 8.88
CA ALA A 177 -13.38 6.22 8.99
C ALA A 177 -12.33 5.52 8.12
N ALA A 178 -12.01 6.06 6.94
CA ALA A 178 -10.95 5.52 6.09
C ALA A 178 -9.55 5.67 6.72
N HIS A 179 -9.30 6.77 7.44
CA HIS A 179 -8.06 6.95 8.20
C HIS A 179 -7.96 5.93 9.35
N ALA A 180 -9.02 5.82 10.14
CA ALA A 180 -9.07 4.89 11.27
C ALA A 180 -8.98 3.42 10.82
N PHE A 181 -9.60 3.08 9.68
CA PHE A 181 -9.51 1.77 9.06
C PHE A 181 -8.05 1.37 8.79
N VAL A 182 -7.28 2.25 8.14
CA VAL A 182 -5.88 1.95 7.80
C VAL A 182 -5.04 1.77 9.06
N ALA A 183 -5.25 2.61 10.07
CA ALA A 183 -4.55 2.49 11.36
C ALA A 183 -4.87 1.16 12.07
N LEU A 184 -6.14 0.74 12.07
CA LEU A 184 -6.57 -0.54 12.64
C LEU A 184 -5.92 -1.72 11.89
N TRP A 185 -5.98 -1.71 10.56
CA TRP A 185 -5.40 -2.76 9.72
C TRP A 185 -3.89 -2.91 9.94
N ASP A 186 -3.12 -1.83 9.83
CA ASP A 186 -1.67 -1.84 9.98
C ASP A 186 -1.27 -2.28 11.40
N GLY A 187 -1.97 -1.80 12.42
CA GLY A 187 -1.69 -2.13 13.82
C GLY A 187 -1.94 -3.61 14.15
N LEU A 188 -3.08 -4.16 13.70
CA LEU A 188 -3.40 -5.57 13.92
C LEU A 188 -2.46 -6.50 13.15
N GLN A 189 -2.11 -6.13 11.91
CA GLN A 189 -1.14 -6.85 11.10
C GLN A 189 0.24 -6.90 11.75
N LEU A 190 0.72 -5.77 12.26
CA LEU A 190 2.01 -5.70 12.94
C LEU A 190 2.03 -6.57 14.21
N GLN A 191 0.96 -6.53 15.01
CA GLN A 191 0.84 -7.38 16.21
C GLN A 191 0.86 -8.87 15.86
N TRP A 192 0.12 -9.29 14.83
CA TRP A 192 0.13 -10.67 14.36
C TRP A 192 1.50 -11.13 13.83
N LEU A 193 2.21 -10.25 13.13
CA LEU A 193 3.57 -10.54 12.66
C LEU A 193 4.58 -10.75 13.81
N ILE A 194 4.30 -10.20 14.98
CA ILE A 194 5.08 -10.35 16.22
C ILE A 194 4.64 -11.61 16.99
N ASP A 195 3.33 -11.82 17.12
CA ASP A 195 2.73 -12.98 17.80
C ASP A 195 1.65 -13.64 16.92
N PRO A 196 2.00 -14.70 16.16
CA PRO A 196 1.05 -15.39 15.30
C PRO A 196 -0.03 -16.19 16.04
N SER A 197 0.02 -16.31 17.37
CA SER A 197 -1.05 -16.95 18.16
C SER A 197 -2.30 -16.06 18.28
N PHE A 198 -2.16 -14.78 17.97
CA PHE A 198 -3.24 -13.82 17.91
C PHE A 198 -4.18 -14.07 16.72
N ASP A 199 -5.49 -14.10 16.97
CA ASP A 199 -6.48 -14.18 15.88
C ASP A 199 -6.70 -12.81 15.24
N LEU A 200 -5.88 -12.51 14.23
CA LEU A 200 -5.95 -11.28 13.45
C LEU A 200 -7.31 -11.10 12.78
N VAL A 201 -7.91 -12.17 12.24
CA VAL A 201 -9.14 -12.08 11.44
C VAL A 201 -10.33 -11.75 12.34
N ALA A 202 -10.44 -12.44 13.47
CA ALA A 202 -11.49 -12.16 14.45
C ALA A 202 -11.35 -10.74 15.02
N ALA A 203 -10.14 -10.31 15.35
CA ALA A 203 -9.88 -8.97 15.87
C ALA A 203 -10.20 -7.87 14.85
N LEU A 204 -9.81 -8.08 13.59
CA LEU A 204 -10.09 -7.14 12.51
C LEU A 204 -11.58 -7.00 12.26
N ARG A 205 -12.30 -8.13 12.13
CA ARG A 205 -13.76 -8.12 11.96
C ARG A 205 -14.46 -7.37 13.10
N LYS A 206 -14.08 -7.65 14.34
CA LYS A 206 -14.64 -6.97 15.51
C LYS A 206 -14.33 -5.47 15.51
N GLY A 207 -13.08 -5.10 15.23
CA GLY A 207 -12.65 -3.70 15.18
C GLY A 207 -13.35 -2.90 14.08
N LEU A 208 -13.52 -3.49 12.88
CA LEU A 208 -14.21 -2.85 11.78
C LEU A 208 -15.70 -2.60 12.07
N ARG A 209 -16.37 -3.57 12.70
CA ARG A 209 -17.77 -3.40 13.13
C ARG A 209 -17.93 -2.35 14.22
N ALA A 210 -16.97 -2.26 15.14
CA ALA A 210 -16.95 -1.21 16.15
C ALA A 210 -16.68 0.18 15.54
N LEU A 211 -15.78 0.26 14.55
CA LEU A 211 -15.41 1.49 13.88
C LEU A 211 -16.50 2.04 12.96
N LEU A 212 -17.09 1.17 12.13
CA LEU A 212 -18.04 1.57 11.08
C LEU A 212 -19.51 1.44 11.52
N GLY A 213 -19.76 0.88 12.69
CA GLY A 213 -21.09 0.49 13.13
C GLY A 213 -21.69 -0.65 12.29
N GLN A 214 -22.93 -1.00 12.62
CA GLN A 214 -23.77 -1.85 11.79
C GLN A 214 -25.17 -1.23 11.73
N THR A 215 -25.82 -1.32 10.57
CA THR A 215 -27.25 -1.06 10.48
C THR A 215 -27.98 -2.11 11.33
N PRO A 216 -29.00 -1.73 12.14
CA PRO A 216 -29.81 -2.67 12.93
C PRO A 216 -30.47 -3.78 12.11
#